data_AF-A0A151QKK4-F1
#
_entry.id   AF-A0A151QKK4-F1
#
_cell.length_a   1.000
_cell.length_b   1.000
_cell.length_c   1.000
_cell.angle_alpha   90.00
_cell.angle_beta   90.00
_cell.angle_gamma   90.00
#
_symmetry.space_group_name_H-M   'P 1'
#
loop_
_entity.id
_entity.type
_entity.pdbx_description
1 polymer ?
#
loop_
_entity_poly.entity_id
_entity_poly.type
_entity_poly.pdbx_seq_one_letter_code
_entity_poly.pdbx_strand_id
1 'polypeptide(L)'
;MVIDSVFNSRRQFLVQSSALALSMALPLPVESATPTRQVRLLAAWQLPNGGYQVGVLTAAGQGSSLTYVVTMVFDLPTRPHGLMHLHGDEYLLIARRPGDWLLRLNIRSGETSRVWQDEDRHLNGHSAVYGDWLYTTETDVLNGTGALAVRDRHTFELLDVWSTLGKDPHEMLVLPRGGLGIDEPFLLVANGGIPTHADMGRTQLNQLPMDSSIVAMNPRTGKVFNQWALSDTRLSLRHMAAHTSGVVGIAMQAHHSTAALRDAAPVLALLDANGLRTVGESAGVKGYAGDIVATPQGFVISCTKNNSAAQFDVQGNLLHSQAANAACALAADGEQVWLGSSAVEFSKPLELDNHWLLI
;
A
#
# COMPACT_ATOMS: atom_id res chain seq x y z
N MET A 1 9.51 -2.42 16.75
CA MET A 1 8.99 -1.68 15.58
C MET A 1 9.59 -0.29 15.64
N VAL A 2 10.26 0.17 14.58
CA VAL A 2 10.50 1.60 14.42
C VAL A 2 9.39 2.09 13.51
N ILE A 3 8.54 2.95 14.05
CA ILE A 3 7.76 3.82 13.20
C ILE A 3 8.68 5.01 13.01
N ASP A 4 9.36 5.08 11.86
CA ASP A 4 10.18 6.25 11.55
C ASP A 4 9.29 7.28 10.87
N SER A 5 9.43 8.56 11.29
CA SER A 5 9.12 9.66 10.38
C SER A 5 10.20 9.65 9.31
N VAL A 6 9.92 8.99 8.19
CA VAL A 6 10.90 8.93 7.12
C VAL A 6 11.00 10.34 6.51
N PHE A 7 12.20 10.89 6.45
CA PHE A 7 12.52 12.17 5.78
C PHE A 7 11.92 13.44 6.39
N ASN A 8 12.06 13.62 7.71
CA ASN A 8 11.93 14.95 8.29
C ASN A 8 13.10 15.86 7.82
N SER A 9 12.86 16.69 6.80
CA SER A 9 13.82 17.70 6.33
C SER A 9 13.98 18.84 7.35
N ARG A 10 14.70 18.61 8.44
CA ARG A 10 15.26 19.74 9.20
C ARG A 10 16.50 20.23 8.48
N ARG A 11 16.28 21.24 7.62
CA ARG A 11 17.28 22.17 7.07
C ARG A 11 18.57 22.21 7.91
N GLN A 12 19.66 21.65 7.40
CA GLN A 12 20.99 22.07 7.80
C GLN A 12 21.27 23.41 7.12
N PHE A 13 20.86 24.50 7.76
CA PHE A 13 21.37 25.83 7.47
C PHE A 13 22.15 26.30 8.69
N LEU A 14 23.44 25.94 8.72
CA LEU A 14 24.42 26.66 9.54
C LEU A 14 25.55 27.12 8.62
N VAL A 15 25.25 28.22 7.96
CA VAL A 15 26.23 29.15 7.43
C VAL A 15 26.52 30.17 8.53
N GLN A 16 27.82 30.46 8.71
CA GLN A 16 28.45 31.63 9.33
C GLN A 16 29.06 31.54 10.75
N SER A 17 30.40 31.54 10.71
CA SER A 17 31.35 32.47 11.36
C SER A 17 31.50 32.52 12.88
N SER A 18 32.75 32.34 13.27
CA SER A 18 33.38 32.78 14.50
C SER A 18 33.37 34.31 14.68
N ALA A 19 32.86 34.80 15.82
CA ALA A 19 33.39 35.95 16.57
C ALA A 19 32.72 36.05 17.97
N LEU A 20 33.51 36.34 19.00
CA LEU A 20 33.15 36.47 20.42
C LEU A 20 32.17 37.63 20.71
N ALA A 21 31.27 37.46 21.69
CA ALA A 21 31.05 38.40 22.81
C ALA A 21 30.10 37.82 23.89
N LEU A 22 30.48 37.96 25.16
CA LEU A 22 29.70 37.70 26.38
C LEU A 22 28.45 38.60 26.48
N SER A 23 27.29 38.05 26.89
CA SER A 23 26.43 38.69 27.91
C SER A 23 25.40 37.71 28.49
N MET A 24 25.19 37.82 29.81
CA MET A 24 24.26 37.04 30.60
C MET A 24 22.81 37.49 30.38
N ALA A 25 21.95 36.55 30.01
CA ALA A 25 20.52 36.57 30.34
C ALA A 25 20.06 35.11 30.39
N LEU A 26 19.62 34.63 31.56
CA LEU A 26 19.01 33.31 31.71
C LEU A 26 17.64 33.32 31.01
N PRO A 27 17.41 32.54 29.94
CA PRO A 27 16.06 32.23 29.53
C PRO A 27 15.57 31.11 30.45
N LEU A 28 14.50 31.38 31.22
CA LEU A 28 13.68 30.32 31.79
C LEU A 28 13.30 29.36 30.65
N PRO A 29 13.44 28.03 30.81
CA PRO A 29 12.93 27.10 29.81
C PRO A 29 11.40 27.24 29.82
N VAL A 30 10.88 27.99 28.86
CA VAL A 30 9.52 27.77 28.38
C VAL A 30 9.60 26.42 27.68
N GLU A 31 9.29 25.36 28.43
CA GLU A 31 8.87 24.09 27.84
C GLU A 31 7.62 24.40 27.03
N SER A 32 7.82 24.77 25.76
CA SER A 32 6.76 24.64 24.77
C SER A 32 6.48 23.15 24.68
N ALA A 33 5.51 22.68 25.46
CA ALA A 33 4.92 21.36 25.33
C ALA A 33 4.43 21.24 23.89
N THR A 34 5.30 20.74 23.02
CA THR A 34 4.93 20.40 21.65
C THR A 34 4.05 19.18 21.83
N PRO A 35 2.74 19.24 21.51
CA PRO A 35 1.86 18.11 21.76
C PRO A 35 2.49 16.89 21.09
N THR A 36 2.79 15.87 21.89
CA THR A 36 3.30 14.60 21.39
C THR A 36 2.21 14.06 20.47
N ARG A 37 2.43 14.18 19.16
CA ARG A 37 1.45 13.77 18.15
C ARG A 37 1.28 12.26 18.27
N GLN A 38 0.18 11.85 18.89
CA GLN A 38 -0.21 10.46 18.99
C GLN A 38 -0.71 10.02 17.62
N VAL A 39 -0.16 8.92 17.13
CA VAL A 39 -0.51 8.34 15.83
C VAL A 39 -1.23 7.03 16.10
N ARG A 40 -2.38 6.82 15.45
CA ARG A 40 -3.12 5.57 15.55
C ARG A 40 -3.09 4.87 14.20
N LEU A 41 -2.74 3.59 14.23
CA LEU A 41 -2.64 2.73 13.07
C LEU A 41 -3.52 1.51 13.28
N LEU A 42 -4.44 1.24 12.37
CA LEU A 42 -5.09 -0.07 12.27
C LEU A 42 -4.14 -0.98 11.50
N ALA A 43 -3.70 -2.07 12.12
CA ALA A 43 -2.75 -3.00 11.51
C ALA A 43 -3.12 -4.44 11.86
N ALA A 44 -2.71 -5.36 11.00
CA ALA A 44 -2.80 -6.78 11.25
C ALA A 44 -1.42 -7.41 11.47
N TRP A 45 -1.38 -8.52 12.19
CA TRP A 45 -0.15 -9.26 12.44
C TRP A 45 -0.41 -10.77 12.63
N GLN A 46 0.66 -11.55 12.44
CA GLN A 46 0.70 -12.96 12.75
C GLN A 46 1.18 -13.18 14.20
N LEU A 47 0.53 -14.12 14.88
CA LEU A 47 0.90 -14.57 16.21
C LEU A 47 1.91 -15.73 16.14
N PRO A 48 2.71 -15.96 17.20
CA PRO A 48 3.67 -17.08 17.25
C PRO A 48 3.03 -18.47 17.10
N ASN A 49 1.73 -18.60 17.41
CA ASN A 49 0.97 -19.85 17.23
C ASN A 49 0.43 -20.03 15.79
N GLY A 50 0.74 -19.11 14.88
CA GLY A 50 0.28 -19.11 13.49
C GLY A 50 -1.08 -18.45 13.26
N GLY A 51 -1.80 -18.05 14.32
CA GLY A 51 -3.04 -17.29 14.22
C GLY A 51 -2.82 -15.85 13.74
N TYR A 52 -3.90 -15.16 13.36
CA TYR A 52 -3.85 -13.79 12.87
C TYR A 52 -4.73 -12.88 13.71
N GLN A 53 -4.30 -11.63 13.87
CA GLN A 53 -5.06 -10.61 14.56
C GLN A 53 -5.05 -9.29 13.79
N VAL A 54 -6.08 -8.48 14.00
CA VAL A 54 -6.07 -7.04 13.70
C VAL A 54 -6.19 -6.27 15.00
N GLY A 55 -5.57 -5.10 15.07
CA GLY A 55 -5.82 -4.17 16.16
C GLY A 55 -5.32 -2.77 15.93
N VAL A 56 -5.57 -1.92 16.92
CA VAL A 56 -5.16 -0.51 16.88
C VAL A 56 -3.85 -0.33 17.64
N LEU A 57 -2.81 -0.01 16.89
CA LEU A 57 -1.51 0.41 17.40
C LEU A 57 -1.56 1.91 17.64
N THR A 58 -1.36 2.32 18.89
CA THR A 58 -1.27 3.73 19.26
C THR A 58 0.18 4.05 19.56
N ALA A 59 0.81 4.79 18.66
CA ALA A 59 2.20 5.19 18.74
C ALA A 59 2.36 6.58 19.33
N ALA A 60 3.35 6.73 20.21
CA ALA A 60 3.74 8.00 20.82
C ALA A 60 5.28 8.08 20.96
N GLY A 61 5.79 9.31 20.87
CA GLY A 61 7.22 9.63 20.89
C GLY A 61 7.60 10.55 19.73
N GLN A 62 8.90 10.66 19.45
CA GLN A 62 9.42 11.43 18.31
C GLN A 62 10.54 10.68 17.58
N GLY A 63 10.60 10.85 16.26
CA GLY A 63 11.62 10.24 15.41
C GLY A 63 11.66 8.71 15.53
N SER A 64 12.86 8.15 15.57
CA SER A 64 13.11 6.71 15.64
C SER A 64 12.80 6.06 17.00
N SER A 65 12.29 6.82 17.98
CA SER A 65 11.95 6.36 19.33
C SER A 65 10.43 6.23 19.55
N LEU A 66 9.65 5.98 18.49
CA LEU A 66 8.22 5.70 18.63
C LEU A 66 7.99 4.37 19.36
N THR A 67 7.35 4.47 20.52
CA THR A 67 6.80 3.31 21.24
C THR A 67 5.32 3.19 20.89
N TYR A 68 4.79 1.97 20.90
CA TYR A 68 3.39 1.73 20.61
C TYR A 68 2.75 0.88 21.69
N VAL A 69 1.45 1.10 21.90
CA VAL A 69 0.58 0.25 22.70
C VAL A 69 -0.53 -0.29 21.82
N VAL A 70 -0.89 -1.57 22.03
CA VAL A 70 -2.04 -2.18 21.37
C VAL A 70 -3.26 -1.87 22.23
N THR A 71 -4.22 -1.14 21.66
CA THR A 71 -5.40 -0.63 22.41
C THR A 71 -6.67 -1.44 22.17
N MET A 72 -6.68 -2.27 21.13
CA MET A 72 -7.78 -3.14 20.74
C MET A 72 -7.20 -4.28 19.91
N VAL A 73 -7.78 -5.47 20.00
CA VAL A 73 -7.43 -6.64 19.19
C VAL A 73 -8.66 -7.47 18.83
N PHE A 74 -8.64 -8.08 17.64
CA PHE A 74 -9.61 -9.08 17.19
C PHE A 74 -8.91 -10.21 16.47
N ASP A 75 -9.33 -11.44 16.75
CA ASP A 75 -8.84 -12.64 16.07
C ASP A 75 -9.43 -12.74 14.66
N LEU A 76 -8.58 -13.15 13.73
CA LEU A 76 -8.92 -13.32 12.31
C LEU A 76 -8.88 -14.80 11.92
N PRO A 77 -9.69 -15.22 10.94
CA PRO A 77 -9.77 -16.63 10.55
C PRO A 77 -8.50 -17.12 9.89
N THR A 78 -7.98 -16.29 8.99
CA THR A 78 -6.79 -16.52 8.18
C THR A 78 -6.08 -15.18 7.99
N ARG A 79 -4.96 -15.20 7.26
CA ARG A 79 -4.16 -14.00 7.01
C ARG A 79 -5.00 -12.92 6.31
N PRO A 80 -5.16 -11.72 6.88
CA PRO A 80 -5.71 -10.58 6.15
C PRO A 80 -4.71 -10.07 5.09
N HIS A 81 -5.18 -9.21 4.21
CA HIS A 81 -4.33 -8.44 3.31
C HIS A 81 -4.71 -6.96 3.33
N GLY A 82 -5.83 -6.59 2.72
CA GLY A 82 -6.28 -5.21 2.65
C GLY A 82 -7.05 -4.78 3.89
N LEU A 83 -6.87 -3.50 4.22
CA LEU A 83 -7.63 -2.75 5.21
C LEU A 83 -8.22 -1.54 4.49
N MET A 84 -9.50 -1.24 4.71
CA MET A 84 -10.13 -0.05 4.14
C MET A 84 -11.06 0.61 5.15
N HIS A 85 -11.03 1.94 5.24
CA HIS A 85 -12.03 2.68 6.02
C HIS A 85 -13.38 2.65 5.30
N LEU A 86 -14.45 2.29 6.01
CA LEU A 86 -15.81 2.31 5.47
C LEU A 86 -16.48 3.65 5.80
N HIS A 87 -16.77 3.89 7.07
CA HIS A 87 -17.35 5.12 7.59
C HIS A 87 -17.26 5.13 9.12
N GLY A 88 -17.16 6.31 9.74
CA GLY A 88 -17.07 6.42 11.20
C GLY A 88 -15.93 5.56 11.76
N ASP A 89 -16.26 4.66 12.70
CA ASP A 89 -15.33 3.70 13.29
C ASP A 89 -15.36 2.31 12.60
N GLU A 90 -16.01 2.17 11.44
CA GLU A 90 -16.10 0.92 10.70
C GLU A 90 -15.01 0.78 9.63
N TYR A 91 -14.43 -0.41 9.57
CA TYR A 91 -13.36 -0.79 8.66
C TYR A 91 -13.67 -2.13 8.00
N LEU A 92 -13.26 -2.27 6.75
CA LEU A 92 -13.27 -3.54 6.03
C LEU A 92 -11.88 -4.17 6.11
N LEU A 93 -11.87 -5.45 6.41
CA LEU A 93 -10.72 -6.34 6.31
C LEU A 93 -11.00 -7.38 5.24
N ILE A 94 -9.97 -7.73 4.47
CA ILE A 94 -10.09 -8.63 3.34
C ILE A 94 -9.07 -9.75 3.49
N ALA A 95 -9.51 -10.99 3.27
CA ALA A 95 -8.63 -12.14 3.28
C ALA A 95 -7.52 -12.04 2.23
N ARG A 96 -6.34 -12.56 2.56
CA ARG A 96 -5.24 -12.70 1.60
C ARG A 96 -5.49 -13.86 0.64
N ARG A 97 -5.11 -13.66 -0.62
CA ARG A 97 -5.20 -14.65 -1.69
C ARG A 97 -4.65 -16.05 -1.33
N PRO A 98 -5.38 -17.15 -1.65
CA PRO A 98 -6.78 -17.16 -2.10
C PRO A 98 -7.70 -16.78 -0.94
N GLY A 99 -8.27 -15.57 -0.99
CA GLY A 99 -9.06 -15.02 0.08
C GLY A 99 -10.53 -15.39 -0.09
N ASP A 100 -11.19 -15.70 1.01
CA ASP A 100 -12.55 -16.23 1.05
C ASP A 100 -13.48 -15.46 1.99
N TRP A 101 -13.01 -14.38 2.63
CA TRP A 101 -13.83 -13.57 3.53
C TRP A 101 -13.62 -12.05 3.39
N LEU A 102 -14.72 -11.33 3.59
CA LEU A 102 -14.81 -9.91 3.85
C LEU A 102 -15.31 -9.72 5.28
N LEU A 103 -14.59 -8.97 6.11
CA LEU A 103 -14.94 -8.74 7.51
C LEU A 103 -15.10 -7.24 7.77
N ARG A 104 -16.30 -6.82 8.19
CA ARG A 104 -16.52 -5.52 8.78
C ARG A 104 -16.13 -5.57 10.26
N LEU A 105 -15.42 -4.55 10.70
CA LEU A 105 -15.03 -4.35 12.08
C LEU A 105 -15.34 -2.91 12.50
N ASN A 106 -16.11 -2.75 13.57
CA ASN A 106 -16.21 -1.47 14.28
C ASN A 106 -15.13 -1.42 15.37
N ILE A 107 -14.16 -0.51 15.26
CA ILE A 107 -13.02 -0.45 16.18
C ILE A 107 -13.38 0.13 17.57
N ARG A 108 -14.56 0.74 17.71
CA ARG A 108 -15.06 1.31 18.97
C ARG A 108 -15.92 0.32 19.74
N SER A 109 -16.93 -0.27 19.10
CA SER A 109 -17.84 -1.24 19.73
C SER A 109 -17.26 -2.66 19.76
N GLY A 110 -16.36 -2.97 18.83
CA GLY A 110 -15.84 -4.32 18.61
C GLY A 110 -16.79 -5.25 17.87
N GLU A 111 -17.90 -4.72 17.37
CA GLU A 111 -18.83 -5.50 16.55
C GLU A 111 -18.17 -5.90 15.23
N THR A 112 -18.42 -7.14 14.82
CA THR A 112 -17.94 -7.68 13.55
C THR A 112 -19.09 -8.30 12.78
N SER A 113 -19.04 -8.17 11.46
CA SER A 113 -19.88 -8.95 10.54
C SER A 113 -19.02 -9.46 9.39
N ARG A 114 -19.39 -10.60 8.82
CA ARG A 114 -18.59 -11.27 7.79
C ARG A 114 -19.46 -11.79 6.66
N VAL A 115 -18.94 -11.68 5.46
CA VAL A 115 -19.44 -12.36 4.26
C VAL A 115 -18.35 -13.28 3.73
N TRP A 116 -18.75 -14.47 3.31
CA TRP A 116 -17.86 -15.45 2.66
C TRP A 116 -17.99 -15.33 1.15
N GLN A 117 -16.89 -15.52 0.46
CA GLN A 117 -16.83 -15.55 -0.99
C GLN A 117 -17.33 -16.90 -1.51
N ASP A 118 -18.04 -16.88 -2.63
CA ASP A 118 -18.45 -18.10 -3.35
C ASP A 118 -17.23 -18.85 -3.92
N GLU A 119 -17.37 -20.16 -4.15
CA GLU A 119 -16.26 -21.03 -4.58
C GLU A 119 -15.76 -20.77 -6.01
N ASP A 120 -16.45 -19.93 -6.80
CA ASP A 120 -16.13 -19.65 -8.20
C ASP A 120 -15.12 -18.50 -8.39
N ARG A 121 -14.87 -17.71 -7.34
CA ARG A 121 -13.90 -16.61 -7.32
C ARG A 121 -13.15 -16.55 -6.00
N HIS A 122 -11.91 -16.07 -6.03
CA HIS A 122 -11.19 -15.72 -4.80
C HIS A 122 -10.89 -14.23 -4.72
N LEU A 123 -10.94 -13.69 -3.51
CA LEU A 123 -10.50 -12.34 -3.21
C LEU A 123 -8.98 -12.25 -3.37
N ASN A 124 -8.53 -11.19 -4.05
CA ASN A 124 -7.11 -10.86 -4.20
C ASN A 124 -6.61 -9.94 -3.08
N GLY A 125 -7.52 -9.38 -2.29
CA GLY A 125 -7.21 -8.75 -1.01
C GLY A 125 -7.29 -7.22 -0.98
N HIS A 126 -7.73 -6.55 -2.05
CA HIS A 126 -7.93 -5.09 -2.06
C HIS A 126 -9.35 -4.69 -2.43
N SER A 127 -9.73 -3.49 -1.99
CA SER A 127 -11.03 -2.89 -2.23
C SER A 127 -10.95 -1.39 -2.46
N ALA A 128 -12.00 -0.85 -3.08
CA ALA A 128 -12.23 0.59 -3.13
C ALA A 128 -13.73 0.90 -3.00
N VAL A 129 -14.10 2.15 -2.73
CA VAL A 129 -15.49 2.60 -2.66
C VAL A 129 -15.75 3.78 -3.57
N TYR A 130 -16.92 3.78 -4.24
CA TYR A 130 -17.42 4.94 -4.98
C TYR A 130 -18.94 5.01 -4.86
N GLY A 131 -19.44 6.04 -4.18
CA GLY A 131 -20.86 6.13 -3.82
C GLY A 131 -21.28 4.99 -2.90
N ASP A 132 -22.32 4.27 -3.31
CA ASP A 132 -22.92 3.15 -2.58
C ASP A 132 -22.30 1.79 -2.93
N TRP A 133 -21.28 1.78 -3.81
CA TRP A 133 -20.64 0.55 -4.25
C TRP A 133 -19.28 0.34 -3.59
N LEU A 134 -19.05 -0.90 -3.18
CA LEU A 134 -17.78 -1.47 -2.78
C LEU A 134 -17.26 -2.32 -3.94
N TYR A 135 -16.01 -2.12 -4.33
CA TYR A 135 -15.34 -2.97 -5.31
C TYR A 135 -14.36 -3.89 -4.59
N THR A 136 -14.22 -5.12 -5.07
CA THR A 136 -13.18 -6.06 -4.63
C THR A 136 -12.43 -6.61 -5.83
N THR A 137 -11.09 -6.68 -5.73
CA THR A 137 -10.28 -7.35 -6.75
C THR A 137 -10.40 -8.86 -6.55
N GLU A 138 -10.78 -9.56 -7.62
CA GLU A 138 -11.06 -11.00 -7.58
C GLU A 138 -10.42 -11.73 -8.77
N THR A 139 -10.24 -13.04 -8.59
CA THR A 139 -9.78 -13.93 -9.66
C THR A 139 -10.78 -15.07 -9.83
N ASP A 140 -11.24 -15.29 -11.07
CA ASP A 140 -12.04 -16.44 -11.46
C ASP A 140 -11.22 -17.72 -11.30
N VAL A 141 -11.77 -18.70 -10.57
CA VAL A 141 -11.07 -19.93 -10.21
C VAL A 141 -10.80 -20.83 -11.42
N LEU A 142 -11.76 -20.87 -12.36
CA LEU A 142 -11.76 -21.80 -13.48
C LEU A 142 -10.76 -21.37 -14.56
N ASN A 143 -10.79 -20.09 -14.93
CA ASN A 143 -10.03 -19.56 -16.07
C ASN A 143 -8.88 -18.62 -15.67
N GLY A 144 -8.78 -18.24 -14.38
CA GLY A 144 -7.74 -17.35 -13.87
C GLY A 144 -7.85 -15.91 -14.35
N THR A 145 -8.98 -15.50 -14.91
CA THR A 145 -9.22 -14.13 -15.36
C THR A 145 -9.43 -13.19 -14.18
N GLY A 146 -8.95 -11.96 -14.34
CA GLY A 146 -9.14 -10.89 -13.40
C GLY A 146 -10.56 -10.34 -13.45
N ALA A 147 -11.15 -10.19 -12.27
CA ALA A 147 -12.49 -9.68 -12.10
C ALA A 147 -12.51 -8.54 -11.08
N LEU A 148 -13.46 -7.65 -11.28
CA LEU A 148 -13.86 -6.63 -10.33
C LEU A 148 -15.30 -6.89 -9.91
N ALA A 149 -15.46 -7.42 -8.71
CA ALA A 149 -16.79 -7.57 -8.14
C ALA A 149 -17.29 -6.22 -7.65
N VAL A 150 -18.52 -5.90 -8.01
CA VAL A 150 -19.27 -4.72 -7.57
C VAL A 150 -20.24 -5.20 -6.51
N ARG A 151 -20.17 -4.61 -5.33
CA ARG A 151 -20.93 -5.03 -4.16
C ARG A 151 -21.69 -3.85 -3.58
N ASP A 152 -22.81 -4.13 -2.94
CA ASP A 152 -23.45 -3.16 -2.07
C ASP A 152 -22.50 -2.83 -0.91
N ARG A 153 -22.23 -1.54 -0.67
CA ARG A 153 -21.26 -1.10 0.35
C ARG A 153 -21.70 -1.44 1.78
N HIS A 154 -23.00 -1.60 2.02
CA HIS A 154 -23.58 -1.80 3.35
C HIS A 154 -23.86 -3.27 3.65
N THR A 155 -24.28 -4.08 2.67
CA THR A 155 -24.55 -5.51 2.86
C THR A 155 -23.40 -6.40 2.37
N PHE A 156 -22.51 -5.86 1.54
CA PHE A 156 -21.46 -6.59 0.80
C PHE A 156 -22.00 -7.62 -0.20
N GLU A 157 -23.31 -7.62 -0.45
CA GLU A 157 -23.94 -8.46 -1.46
C GLU A 157 -23.37 -8.14 -2.83
N LEU A 158 -23.11 -9.20 -3.62
CA LEU A 158 -22.63 -9.06 -4.98
C LEU A 158 -23.74 -8.52 -5.89
N LEU A 159 -23.48 -7.42 -6.57
CA LEU A 159 -24.40 -6.75 -7.48
C LEU A 159 -24.04 -6.99 -8.95
N ASP A 160 -22.74 -7.00 -9.26
CA ASP A 160 -22.23 -7.19 -10.62
C ASP A 160 -20.78 -7.68 -10.59
N VAL A 161 -20.27 -8.13 -11.73
CA VAL A 161 -18.87 -8.52 -11.92
C VAL A 161 -18.36 -8.02 -13.27
N TRP A 162 -17.29 -7.23 -13.24
CA TRP A 162 -16.68 -6.67 -14.45
C TRP A 162 -15.31 -7.30 -14.72
N SER A 163 -15.00 -7.54 -15.99
CA SER A 163 -13.65 -7.99 -16.36
C SER A 163 -12.65 -6.84 -16.20
N THR A 164 -11.48 -7.13 -15.62
CA THR A 164 -10.37 -6.17 -15.57
C THR A 164 -9.51 -6.18 -16.84
N LEU A 165 -9.93 -6.94 -17.87
CA LEU A 165 -9.17 -7.19 -19.11
C LEU A 165 -7.74 -7.68 -18.88
N GLY A 166 -7.50 -8.31 -17.74
CA GLY A 166 -6.21 -8.90 -17.42
C GLY A 166 -6.31 -10.03 -16.41
N LYS A 167 -5.22 -10.30 -15.70
CA LYS A 167 -5.12 -11.39 -14.73
C LYS A 167 -4.61 -10.88 -13.39
N ASP A 168 -5.11 -11.53 -12.34
CA ASP A 168 -4.68 -11.31 -10.95
C ASP A 168 -4.64 -9.81 -10.60
N PRO A 169 -5.78 -9.10 -10.71
CA PRO A 169 -5.89 -7.69 -10.37
C PRO A 169 -5.54 -7.51 -8.91
N HIS A 170 -4.69 -6.53 -8.62
CA HIS A 170 -4.12 -6.34 -7.29
C HIS A 170 -4.81 -5.18 -6.58
N GLU A 171 -4.37 -3.95 -6.82
CA GLU A 171 -4.92 -2.75 -6.19
C GLU A 171 -5.87 -1.99 -7.14
N MET A 172 -6.75 -1.20 -6.53
CA MET A 172 -7.58 -0.21 -7.21
C MET A 172 -7.43 1.17 -6.61
N LEU A 173 -7.52 2.19 -7.45
CA LEU A 173 -7.68 3.59 -7.02
C LEU A 173 -8.90 4.21 -7.66
N VAL A 174 -9.63 5.01 -6.89
CA VAL A 174 -10.74 5.85 -7.40
C VAL A 174 -10.20 7.24 -7.67
N LEU A 175 -10.39 7.76 -8.87
CA LEU A 175 -10.14 9.17 -9.21
C LEU A 175 -11.47 9.90 -9.36
N PRO A 176 -12.02 10.48 -8.27
CA PRO A 176 -13.38 11.01 -8.26
C PRO A 176 -13.54 12.33 -9.02
N ARG A 177 -12.43 12.97 -9.40
CA ARG A 177 -12.42 14.25 -10.13
C ARG A 177 -11.98 14.09 -11.60
N GLY A 178 -11.79 12.86 -12.07
CA GLY A 178 -11.11 12.61 -13.34
C GLY A 178 -9.61 12.87 -13.26
N GLY A 179 -8.96 12.88 -14.42
CA GLY A 179 -7.49 12.89 -14.58
C GLY A 179 -7.06 12.01 -15.76
N LEU A 180 -5.77 12.03 -16.12
CA LEU A 180 -5.20 11.20 -17.20
C LEU A 180 -5.95 11.32 -18.55
N GLY A 181 -6.54 12.50 -18.84
CA GLY A 181 -7.34 12.73 -20.05
C GLY A 181 -8.78 12.19 -19.99
N ILE A 182 -9.25 11.78 -18.81
CA ILE A 182 -10.62 11.35 -18.55
C ILE A 182 -11.30 12.41 -17.68
N ASP A 183 -12.31 13.08 -18.22
CA ASP A 183 -13.01 14.21 -17.57
C ASP A 183 -14.18 13.78 -16.67
N GLU A 184 -14.27 12.48 -16.36
CA GLU A 184 -15.28 11.90 -15.47
C GLU A 184 -14.64 10.99 -14.42
N PRO A 185 -15.35 10.65 -13.33
CA PRO A 185 -14.82 9.74 -12.31
C PRO A 185 -14.48 8.37 -12.91
N PHE A 186 -13.31 7.82 -12.56
CA PHE A 186 -12.90 6.49 -13.00
C PHE A 186 -12.19 5.70 -11.90
N LEU A 187 -12.21 4.37 -12.04
CA LEU A 187 -11.39 3.43 -11.29
C LEU A 187 -10.14 3.11 -12.11
N LEU A 188 -8.97 3.14 -11.49
CA LEU A 188 -7.79 2.45 -11.97
C LEU A 188 -7.72 1.09 -11.32
N VAL A 189 -7.41 0.06 -12.09
CA VAL A 189 -7.17 -1.30 -11.58
C VAL A 189 -5.81 -1.77 -12.10
N ALA A 190 -4.93 -2.17 -11.19
CA ALA A 190 -3.63 -2.73 -11.54
C ALA A 190 -3.76 -4.24 -11.77
N ASN A 191 -3.57 -4.68 -13.01
CA ASN A 191 -3.28 -6.06 -13.34
C ASN A 191 -1.77 -6.26 -13.30
N GLY A 192 -1.33 -7.47 -12.96
CA GLY A 192 0.10 -7.73 -13.01
C GLY A 192 0.51 -9.01 -12.34
N GLY A 193 -0.40 -9.74 -11.76
CA GLY A 193 -0.01 -10.82 -10.91
C GLY A 193 0.29 -12.13 -11.60
N ILE A 194 0.88 -13.05 -10.83
CA ILE A 194 1.27 -14.35 -11.35
C ILE A 194 -0.04 -15.14 -11.52
N PRO A 195 -0.31 -15.68 -12.72
CA PRO A 195 -1.48 -16.53 -12.92
C PRO A 195 -1.53 -17.59 -11.84
N THR A 196 -2.66 -17.74 -11.16
CA THR A 196 -2.90 -18.92 -10.32
C THR A 196 -3.70 -19.92 -11.12
N HIS A 197 -3.12 -21.08 -11.38
CA HIS A 197 -3.89 -22.27 -11.70
C HIS A 197 -3.78 -23.23 -10.52
N ALA A 198 -4.92 -23.75 -10.06
CA ALA A 198 -4.98 -24.75 -8.99
C ALA A 198 -4.11 -25.98 -9.30
N ASP A 199 -3.97 -26.33 -10.58
CA ASP A 199 -3.25 -27.52 -11.05
C ASP A 199 -1.76 -27.29 -11.34
N MET A 200 -1.28 -26.04 -11.29
CA MET A 200 0.12 -25.71 -11.60
C MET A 200 0.89 -25.30 -10.35
N GLY A 201 2.05 -25.91 -10.13
CA GLY A 201 2.96 -25.53 -9.05
C GLY A 201 3.46 -24.09 -9.21
N ARG A 202 3.64 -23.38 -8.08
CA ARG A 202 4.06 -21.96 -8.01
C ARG A 202 5.31 -21.64 -8.84
N THR A 203 6.24 -22.59 -8.97
CA THR A 203 7.46 -22.44 -9.77
C THR A 203 7.19 -22.36 -11.28
N GLN A 204 6.22 -23.11 -11.79
CA GLN A 204 5.85 -23.10 -13.21
C GLN A 204 5.08 -21.82 -13.57
N LEU A 205 4.19 -21.38 -12.69
CA LEU A 205 3.42 -20.15 -12.85
C LEU A 205 4.31 -18.90 -12.89
N ASN A 206 5.38 -18.88 -12.10
CA ASN A 206 6.38 -17.80 -12.12
C ASN A 206 7.09 -17.63 -13.47
N GLN A 207 7.06 -18.63 -14.37
CA GLN A 207 7.70 -18.55 -15.69
C GLN A 207 6.79 -18.00 -16.78
N LEU A 208 5.48 -17.91 -16.53
CA LEU A 208 4.53 -17.35 -17.49
C LEU A 208 4.66 -15.81 -17.53
N PRO A 209 4.40 -15.18 -18.69
CA PRO A 209 4.26 -13.73 -18.76
C PRO A 209 3.11 -13.28 -17.86
N MET A 210 3.31 -12.14 -17.20
CA MET A 210 2.28 -11.47 -16.41
C MET A 210 1.52 -10.46 -17.27
N ASP A 211 0.36 -10.05 -16.78
CA ASP A 211 -0.46 -9.02 -17.42
C ASP A 211 -0.16 -7.65 -16.82
N SER A 212 0.99 -7.08 -17.21
CA SER A 212 1.53 -5.83 -16.66
C SER A 212 0.76 -4.60 -17.16
N SER A 213 -0.52 -4.50 -16.80
CA SER A 213 -1.44 -3.47 -17.31
C SER A 213 -2.21 -2.72 -16.21
N ILE A 214 -2.53 -1.47 -16.48
CA ILE A 214 -3.46 -0.65 -15.71
C ILE A 214 -4.69 -0.40 -16.57
N VAL A 215 -5.88 -0.74 -16.08
CA VAL A 215 -7.15 -0.45 -16.77
C VAL A 215 -7.88 0.70 -16.07
N ALA A 216 -8.39 1.65 -16.85
CA ALA A 216 -9.29 2.71 -16.39
C ALA A 216 -10.73 2.33 -16.75
N MET A 217 -11.64 2.32 -15.77
CA MET A 217 -13.03 1.94 -15.95
C MET A 217 -13.99 2.92 -15.29
N ASN A 218 -15.18 3.09 -15.87
CA ASN A 218 -16.25 3.88 -15.30
C ASN A 218 -16.80 3.16 -14.05
N PRO A 219 -16.80 3.79 -12.86
CA PRO A 219 -17.21 3.17 -11.62
C PRO A 219 -18.70 2.87 -11.57
N ARG A 220 -19.53 3.45 -12.45
CA ARG A 220 -20.98 3.24 -12.46
C ARG A 220 -21.45 2.22 -13.49
N THR A 221 -20.64 1.92 -14.50
CA THR A 221 -21.09 1.11 -15.66
C THR A 221 -20.12 -0.01 -16.02
N GLY A 222 -18.92 -0.05 -15.44
CA GLY A 222 -17.88 -0.99 -15.82
C GLY A 222 -17.26 -0.72 -17.20
N LYS A 223 -17.71 0.33 -17.90
CA LYS A 223 -17.17 0.69 -19.22
C LYS A 223 -15.69 1.03 -19.11
N VAL A 224 -14.87 0.34 -19.88
CA VAL A 224 -13.42 0.63 -20.00
C VAL A 224 -13.22 1.91 -20.79
N PHE A 225 -12.43 2.84 -20.24
CA PHE A 225 -11.97 4.04 -20.94
C PHE A 225 -10.65 3.81 -21.66
N ASN A 226 -9.71 3.16 -20.97
CA ASN A 226 -8.37 2.95 -21.47
C ASN A 226 -7.68 1.78 -20.76
N GLN A 227 -6.64 1.25 -21.39
CA GLN A 227 -5.73 0.29 -20.80
C GLN A 227 -4.30 0.66 -21.20
N TRP A 228 -3.43 0.83 -20.21
CA TRP A 228 -2.00 1.03 -20.42
C TRP A 228 -1.25 -0.24 -20.03
N ALA A 229 -0.23 -0.62 -20.78
CA ALA A 229 0.57 -1.80 -20.49
C ALA A 229 2.06 -1.48 -20.57
N LEU A 230 2.84 -2.11 -19.69
CA LEU A 230 4.29 -2.14 -19.81
C LEU A 230 4.70 -3.17 -20.87
N SER A 231 5.78 -2.87 -21.59
CA SER A 231 6.40 -3.81 -22.53
C SER A 231 7.07 -4.99 -21.80
N ASP A 232 7.59 -4.76 -20.60
CA ASP A 232 8.18 -5.80 -19.76
C ASP A 232 7.08 -6.55 -18.97
N THR A 233 6.66 -7.68 -19.51
CA THR A 233 5.67 -8.59 -18.92
C THR A 233 6.19 -9.38 -17.71
N ARG A 234 7.39 -9.06 -17.21
CA ARG A 234 7.96 -9.62 -15.99
C ARG A 234 7.90 -8.63 -14.82
N LEU A 235 7.30 -7.46 -15.02
CA LEU A 235 7.01 -6.47 -13.98
C LEU A 235 5.56 -6.56 -13.53
N SER A 236 5.37 -7.02 -12.31
CA SER A 236 4.05 -7.12 -11.71
C SER A 236 3.63 -5.77 -11.14
N LEU A 237 2.58 -5.16 -11.69
CA LEU A 237 2.03 -3.91 -11.16
C LEU A 237 1.20 -4.23 -9.91
N ARG A 238 1.53 -3.55 -8.80
CA ARG A 238 0.98 -3.83 -7.48
C ARG A 238 0.35 -2.58 -6.92
N HIS A 239 0.98 -1.98 -5.92
CA HIS A 239 0.37 -0.91 -5.18
C HIS A 239 0.41 0.40 -5.95
N MET A 240 -0.58 1.25 -5.74
CA MET A 240 -0.70 2.52 -6.43
C MET A 240 -0.96 3.66 -5.45
N ALA A 241 -0.37 4.82 -5.73
CA ALA A 241 -0.69 6.05 -5.02
C ALA A 241 -0.95 7.18 -6.01
N ALA A 242 -2.04 7.91 -5.83
CA ALA A 242 -2.34 9.11 -6.62
C ALA A 242 -1.71 10.35 -5.96
N HIS A 243 -0.87 11.06 -6.70
CA HIS A 243 -0.30 12.33 -6.27
C HIS A 243 -1.23 13.49 -6.61
N THR A 244 -1.16 14.59 -5.84
CA THR A 244 -2.03 15.77 -6.02
C THR A 244 -1.85 16.48 -7.37
N SER A 245 -0.72 16.26 -8.06
CA SER A 245 -0.48 16.74 -9.43
C SER A 245 -1.25 15.98 -10.51
N GLY A 246 -1.90 14.85 -10.16
CA GLY A 246 -2.59 13.96 -11.10
C GLY A 246 -1.72 12.83 -11.65
N VAL A 247 -0.44 12.75 -11.26
CA VAL A 247 0.43 11.60 -11.56
C VAL A 247 0.10 10.46 -10.62
N VAL A 248 0.03 9.23 -11.13
CA VAL A 248 -0.12 8.02 -10.33
C VAL A 248 1.22 7.29 -10.27
N GLY A 249 1.71 6.99 -9.07
CA GLY A 249 2.85 6.13 -8.85
C GLY A 249 2.40 4.68 -8.69
N ILE A 250 3.15 3.75 -9.27
CA ILE A 250 2.86 2.31 -9.26
C ILE A 250 4.09 1.57 -8.74
N ALA A 251 3.96 0.95 -7.57
CA ALA A 251 4.94 0.02 -7.03
C ALA A 251 4.91 -1.30 -7.81
N MET A 252 6.08 -1.82 -8.15
CA MET A 252 6.23 -3.02 -8.98
C MET A 252 7.05 -4.12 -8.32
N GLN A 253 6.73 -5.37 -8.69
CA GLN A 253 7.46 -6.56 -8.29
C GLN A 253 7.99 -7.31 -9.52
N ALA A 254 9.31 -7.45 -9.59
CA ALA A 254 10.03 -8.12 -10.66
C ALA A 254 10.02 -9.63 -10.45
N HIS A 255 9.61 -10.34 -11.50
CA HIS A 255 9.57 -11.80 -11.53
C HIS A 255 10.50 -12.37 -12.62
N HIS A 256 11.50 -11.61 -13.08
CA HIS A 256 12.50 -12.10 -14.03
C HIS A 256 13.17 -13.40 -13.56
N SER A 257 13.60 -14.21 -14.52
CA SER A 257 14.08 -15.56 -14.29
C SER A 257 15.35 -15.62 -13.42
N THR A 258 16.25 -14.64 -13.56
CA THR A 258 17.51 -14.59 -12.82
C THR A 258 17.48 -13.56 -11.69
N ALA A 259 18.25 -13.81 -10.63
CA ALA A 259 18.37 -12.86 -9.52
C ALA A 259 18.94 -11.51 -9.98
N ALA A 260 19.94 -11.52 -10.86
CA ALA A 260 20.54 -10.28 -11.39
C ALA A 260 19.53 -9.41 -12.14
N LEU A 261 18.65 -10.01 -12.96
CA LEU A 261 17.61 -9.26 -13.67
C LEU A 261 16.56 -8.72 -12.70
N ARG A 262 16.17 -9.48 -11.67
CA ARG A 262 15.25 -8.97 -10.64
C ARG A 262 15.87 -7.83 -9.85
N ASP A 263 17.14 -7.94 -9.48
CA ASP A 263 17.85 -6.90 -8.71
C ASP A 263 17.99 -5.60 -9.52
N ALA A 264 18.16 -5.69 -10.83
CA ALA A 264 18.27 -4.53 -11.73
C ALA A 264 16.93 -3.96 -12.20
N ALA A 265 15.81 -4.62 -11.89
CA ALA A 265 14.49 -4.20 -12.35
C ALA A 265 14.00 -2.96 -11.59
N PRO A 266 13.25 -2.07 -12.28
CA PRO A 266 12.67 -0.88 -11.66
C PRO A 266 11.63 -1.26 -10.59
N VAL A 267 11.53 -0.44 -9.55
CA VAL A 267 10.53 -0.61 -8.47
C VAL A 267 9.32 0.32 -8.60
N LEU A 268 9.45 1.38 -9.40
CA LEU A 268 8.44 2.41 -9.61
C LEU A 268 8.11 2.53 -11.10
N ALA A 269 6.84 2.63 -11.42
CA ALA A 269 6.34 3.17 -12.68
C ALA A 269 5.48 4.40 -12.39
N LEU A 270 5.39 5.29 -13.39
CA LEU A 270 4.54 6.47 -13.35
C LEU A 270 3.51 6.39 -14.47
N LEU A 271 2.28 6.74 -14.13
CA LEU A 271 1.19 6.93 -15.08
C LEU A 271 0.75 8.40 -15.03
N ASP A 272 0.89 9.08 -16.16
CA ASP A 272 0.45 10.46 -16.36
C ASP A 272 -0.13 10.65 -17.77
N ALA A 273 -0.30 11.90 -18.21
CA ALA A 273 -0.83 12.23 -19.54
C ALA A 273 0.00 11.65 -20.71
N ASN A 274 1.27 11.31 -20.49
CA ASN A 274 2.13 10.68 -21.48
C ASN A 274 2.03 9.14 -21.47
N GLY A 275 1.23 8.57 -20.57
CA GLY A 275 1.03 7.15 -20.42
C GLY A 275 1.88 6.51 -19.31
N LEU A 276 1.87 5.18 -19.30
CA LEU A 276 2.56 4.35 -18.30
C LEU A 276 4.02 4.13 -18.69
N ARG A 277 4.96 4.43 -17.78
CA ARG A 277 6.39 4.19 -17.99
C ARG A 277 7.09 3.77 -16.70
N THR A 278 8.16 2.99 -16.83
CA THR A 278 9.04 2.64 -15.70
C THR A 278 9.99 3.78 -15.35
N VAL A 279 10.29 3.92 -14.06
CA VAL A 279 11.37 4.78 -13.55
C VAL A 279 12.65 3.95 -13.44
N GLY A 280 13.66 4.30 -14.24
CA GLY A 280 14.90 3.52 -14.33
C GLY A 280 15.86 3.69 -13.15
N GLU A 281 15.72 4.75 -12.36
CA GLU A 281 16.57 4.97 -11.19
C GLU A 281 16.15 4.08 -10.02
N SER A 282 17.07 3.25 -9.55
CA SER A 282 16.80 2.28 -8.48
C SER A 282 17.98 2.15 -7.51
N ALA A 283 18.81 3.19 -7.35
CA ALA A 283 19.92 3.12 -6.40
C ALA A 283 19.38 2.86 -4.98
N GLY A 284 19.91 1.83 -4.31
CA GLY A 284 19.50 1.45 -2.95
C GLY A 284 18.20 0.67 -2.84
N VAL A 285 17.44 0.47 -3.92
CA VAL A 285 16.20 -0.33 -3.97
C VAL A 285 16.27 -1.37 -5.10
N LYS A 286 15.65 -2.54 -4.92
CA LYS A 286 15.79 -3.65 -5.87
C LYS A 286 14.45 -4.28 -6.15
N GLY A 287 14.01 -4.21 -7.42
CA GLY A 287 12.93 -4.93 -8.11
C GLY A 287 11.76 -5.54 -7.34
N TYR A 288 11.46 -5.14 -6.12
CA TYR A 288 10.39 -5.70 -5.30
C TYR A 288 9.92 -4.65 -4.31
N ALA A 289 8.99 -3.81 -4.78
CA ALA A 289 8.25 -2.89 -3.94
C ALA A 289 7.16 -3.62 -3.17
N GLY A 290 7.06 -3.32 -1.88
CA GLY A 290 6.10 -3.89 -0.93
C GLY A 290 4.86 -3.03 -0.76
N ASP A 291 4.99 -1.69 -0.81
CA ASP A 291 3.91 -0.73 -0.65
C ASP A 291 4.32 0.64 -1.23
N ILE A 292 3.37 1.55 -1.45
CA ILE A 292 3.61 2.92 -1.94
C ILE A 292 2.64 3.92 -1.32
N VAL A 293 3.14 5.11 -0.98
CA VAL A 293 2.32 6.26 -0.59
C VAL A 293 2.75 7.51 -1.35
N ALA A 294 1.82 8.45 -1.52
CA ALA A 294 2.11 9.76 -2.07
C ALA A 294 2.38 10.77 -0.94
N THR A 295 3.38 11.63 -1.13
CA THR A 295 3.67 12.81 -0.31
C THR A 295 3.70 14.05 -1.22
N PRO A 296 3.71 15.29 -0.69
CA PRO A 296 3.77 16.49 -1.55
C PRO A 296 5.00 16.57 -2.46
N GLN A 297 6.10 15.86 -2.14
CA GLN A 297 7.29 15.79 -2.99
C GLN A 297 7.17 14.77 -4.12
N GLY A 298 6.36 13.73 -3.93
CA GLY A 298 6.25 12.61 -4.86
C GLY A 298 5.80 11.33 -4.17
N PHE A 299 6.63 10.31 -4.19
CA PHE A 299 6.26 8.95 -3.77
C PHE A 299 7.28 8.36 -2.80
N VAL A 300 6.81 7.66 -1.78
CA VAL A 300 7.64 6.81 -0.93
C VAL A 300 7.26 5.36 -1.15
N ILE A 301 8.27 4.51 -1.32
CA ILE A 301 8.13 3.08 -1.60
C ILE A 301 8.91 2.28 -0.57
N SER A 302 8.31 1.20 -0.06
CA SER A 302 8.97 0.22 0.78
C SER A 302 9.42 -0.97 -0.07
N CYS A 303 10.54 -1.59 0.27
CA CYS A 303 11.13 -2.72 -0.46
C CYS A 303 11.45 -3.86 0.51
N THR A 304 10.44 -4.65 0.88
CA THR A 304 10.52 -5.64 1.96
C THR A 304 11.62 -6.68 1.74
N LYS A 305 11.79 -7.16 0.51
CA LYS A 305 12.81 -8.18 0.18
C LYS A 305 14.23 -7.64 0.15
N ASN A 306 14.38 -6.32 0.00
CA ASN A 306 15.68 -5.65 -0.05
C ASN A 306 15.96 -4.82 1.21
N ASN A 307 15.15 -4.95 2.26
CA ASN A 307 15.31 -4.21 3.52
C ASN A 307 15.59 -2.72 3.29
N SER A 308 14.78 -2.06 2.46
CA SER A 308 15.00 -0.66 2.07
C SER A 308 13.70 0.10 1.88
N ALA A 309 13.80 1.42 1.89
CA ALA A 309 12.75 2.33 1.44
C ALA A 309 13.38 3.46 0.62
N ALA A 310 12.64 4.01 -0.34
CA ALA A 310 13.09 5.10 -1.18
C ALA A 310 12.00 6.16 -1.35
N GLN A 311 12.45 7.40 -1.50
CA GLN A 311 11.62 8.54 -1.86
C GLN A 311 12.00 9.01 -3.26
N PHE A 312 10.99 9.18 -4.10
CA PHE A 312 11.09 9.72 -5.44
C PHE A 312 10.33 11.04 -5.50
N ASP A 313 10.81 11.97 -6.33
CA ASP A 313 9.97 13.10 -6.71
C ASP A 313 8.85 12.66 -7.66
N VAL A 314 7.93 13.57 -7.97
CA VAL A 314 6.80 13.29 -8.85
C VAL A 314 7.21 12.99 -10.31
N GLN A 315 8.42 13.37 -10.73
CA GLN A 315 8.98 13.03 -12.04
C GLN A 315 9.67 11.66 -12.05
N GLY A 316 9.90 11.06 -10.88
CA GLY A 316 10.55 9.78 -10.70
C GLY A 316 12.05 9.88 -10.44
N ASN A 317 12.60 11.05 -10.13
CA ASN A 317 13.99 11.14 -9.71
C ASN A 317 14.11 10.64 -8.27
N LEU A 318 15.12 9.81 -7.99
CA LEU A 318 15.39 9.35 -6.63
C LEU A 318 15.90 10.51 -5.78
N LEU A 319 15.15 10.87 -4.74
CA LEU A 319 15.56 11.89 -3.78
C LEU A 319 16.40 11.28 -2.65
N HIS A 320 15.98 10.11 -2.17
CA HIS A 320 16.65 9.43 -1.07
C HIS A 320 16.36 7.93 -1.08
N SER A 321 17.31 7.13 -0.61
CA SER A 321 17.11 5.71 -0.26
C SER A 321 17.75 5.40 1.09
N GLN A 322 17.09 4.61 1.92
CA GLN A 322 17.62 4.17 3.21
C GLN A 322 17.43 2.66 3.43
N ALA A 323 18.29 2.08 4.27
CA ALA A 323 18.06 0.74 4.80
C ALA A 323 16.89 0.77 5.80
N ALA A 324 16.00 -0.22 5.69
CA ALA A 324 14.86 -0.41 6.57
C ALA A 324 14.47 -1.89 6.59
N ASN A 325 14.82 -2.59 7.68
CA ASN A 325 14.64 -4.03 7.77
C ASN A 325 13.16 -4.41 7.74
N ALA A 326 12.81 -5.39 6.90
CA ALA A 326 11.44 -5.84 6.68
C ALA A 326 10.46 -4.69 6.40
N ALA A 327 10.91 -3.64 5.69
CA ALA A 327 10.09 -2.50 5.30
C ALA A 327 8.86 -2.96 4.51
N CYS A 328 7.66 -2.85 5.08
CA CYS A 328 6.42 -3.28 4.46
C CYS A 328 5.41 -2.13 4.39
N ALA A 329 4.55 -2.00 5.39
CA ALA A 329 3.42 -1.08 5.38
C ALA A 329 3.87 0.39 5.39
N LEU A 330 3.22 1.20 4.56
CA LEU A 330 3.40 2.65 4.51
C LEU A 330 2.08 3.36 4.82
N ALA A 331 2.18 4.49 5.51
CA ALA A 331 1.08 5.44 5.65
C ALA A 331 1.64 6.86 5.56
N ALA A 332 0.88 7.80 5.01
CA ALA A 332 1.30 9.19 4.89
C ALA A 332 0.19 10.16 5.30
N ASP A 333 0.58 11.28 5.91
CA ASP A 333 -0.26 12.46 6.13
C ASP A 333 0.59 13.72 5.86
N GLY A 334 0.32 14.34 4.71
CA GLY A 334 1.16 15.41 4.18
C GLY A 334 2.61 14.94 4.01
N GLU A 335 3.52 15.63 4.69
CA GLU A 335 4.96 15.37 4.68
C GLU A 335 5.38 14.17 5.54
N GLN A 336 4.53 13.75 6.47
CA GLN A 336 4.88 12.70 7.42
C GLN A 336 4.58 11.34 6.82
N VAL A 337 5.59 10.48 6.79
CA VAL A 337 5.45 9.09 6.40
C VAL A 337 5.78 8.20 7.58
N TRP A 338 4.91 7.23 7.84
CA TRP A 338 5.12 6.16 8.79
C TRP A 338 5.45 4.89 8.01
N LEU A 339 6.59 4.28 8.36
CA LEU A 339 7.05 3.02 7.77
C LEU A 339 7.04 1.89 8.80
N GLY A 340 6.40 0.77 8.46
CA GLY A 340 6.47 -0.46 9.22
C GLY A 340 7.79 -1.16 8.96
N SER A 341 8.64 -1.27 9.98
CA SER A 341 9.93 -1.95 9.91
C SER A 341 10.26 -2.73 11.18
N SER A 342 11.03 -3.81 11.03
CA SER A 342 11.57 -4.56 12.16
C SER A 342 12.78 -3.82 12.74
N ALA A 343 12.72 -3.39 14.00
CA ALA A 343 13.92 -2.92 14.70
C ALA A 343 14.72 -4.10 15.25
N VAL A 344 16.04 -3.92 15.33
CA VAL A 344 16.99 -4.92 15.83
C VAL A 344 16.82 -5.17 17.35
N GLU A 345 16.22 -4.24 18.10
CA GLU A 345 16.26 -4.22 19.58
C GLU A 345 14.94 -4.54 20.31
N PHE A 346 13.84 -4.90 19.62
CA PHE A 346 12.60 -5.26 20.34
C PHE A 346 12.57 -6.73 20.75
N SER A 347 12.27 -6.98 22.03
CA SER A 347 12.29 -8.33 22.63
C SER A 347 11.27 -9.31 22.05
N LYS A 348 10.18 -8.82 21.42
CA LYS A 348 9.23 -9.60 20.60
C LYS A 348 8.52 -8.67 19.58
N PRO A 349 9.01 -8.53 18.34
CA PRO A 349 8.32 -7.72 17.34
C PRO A 349 6.99 -8.37 16.92
N LEU A 350 5.95 -7.57 16.66
CA LEU A 350 4.78 -8.03 15.92
C LEU A 350 5.21 -8.36 14.48
N GLU A 351 4.79 -9.51 13.97
CA GLU A 351 4.95 -9.86 12.56
C GLU A 351 3.82 -9.22 11.77
N LEU A 352 3.98 -7.94 11.42
CA LEU A 352 2.96 -7.17 10.72
C LEU A 352 2.67 -7.76 9.33
N ASP A 353 1.41 -7.68 8.92
CA ASP A 353 1.05 -7.85 7.52
C ASP A 353 1.51 -6.63 6.69
N ASN A 354 1.27 -6.67 5.38
CA ASN A 354 1.87 -5.73 4.44
C ASN A 354 1.21 -4.35 4.45
N HIS A 355 0.06 -4.17 5.09
CA HIS A 355 -0.69 -2.91 5.11
C HIS A 355 -1.11 -2.49 6.52
N TRP A 356 -1.20 -1.17 6.70
CA TRP A 356 -1.86 -0.53 7.83
C TRP A 356 -2.63 0.71 7.36
N LEU A 357 -3.56 1.18 8.18
CA LEU A 357 -4.26 2.44 7.95
C LEU A 357 -3.97 3.42 9.05
N LEU A 358 -3.71 4.67 8.70
CA LEU A 358 -3.75 5.80 9.62
C LEU A 358 -5.23 6.10 9.97
N ILE A 359 -5.57 6.16 11.26
CA ILE A 359 -6.96 6.24 11.76
C ILE A 359 -7.20 7.31 12.83
#